data_AF-A0A7S4QEV4-F1
#
_entry.id   AF-A0A7S4QEV4-F1
#
_cell.length_a   1.000
_cell.length_b   1.000
_cell.length_c   1.000
_cell.angle_alpha   90.00
_cell.angle_beta   90.00
_cell.angle_gamma   90.00
#
_symmetry.space_group_name_H-M   'P 1'
#
loop_
_entity.id
_entity.type
_entity.pdbx_description
1 polymer ?
#
loop_
_entity_poly.entity_id
_entity_poly.type
_entity_poly.pdbx_seq_one_letter_code
_entity_poly.pdbx_strand_id
1 'polypeptide(L)'
;QSRPRCRRVFPAFPPPSALAMYQPVMQPGFAPPQGPFVVPAQYAPAPIAGQHARRGTWQCAAFALAVLVAALGGALLLRHQPAHAEEVGAAPAPAAQRTAAPFGQPLAAAPGVSASAPEPARDVPGPALMSFYVYRAQSDASYPLENVNAADLAGVLWYIHNEVVTSTPRKYHIDRIKRFRITMKNTREFWNVHHRQFGPFLAYDAARCTTVYDGQSTCDLTYNQYGFIVGCQPKDLGTCSGYLSPSQTVRSCRPGSDECRAPLWYALPGPCPSMGMTNLQIDANLASQDVNTYKTEDCKARNPGGRCSQPTGAPDCTYSVEPAGEIFLDELADIPDYSYFWNASFALCWEARNLGRQTEPCVRQKEYDQELDAGVGCSFWDGRNDQEKGARRMQKAMDLFRRKYPEMPMTLPQPPCDFDLIYKDEFTWPVNHTGAIPSNWWALRSPLVA
;
A
#
# COMPACT_ATOMS: atom_id res chain seq x y z
N GLN A 1 -39.04 -3.24 24.85
CA GLN A 1 -38.57 -3.12 23.45
C GLN A 1 -37.05 -3.30 23.45
N SER A 2 -36.59 -4.53 23.28
CA SER A 2 -35.17 -4.91 23.27
C SER A 2 -34.63 -4.87 21.84
N ARG A 3 -33.66 -3.99 21.57
CA ARG A 3 -32.89 -4.00 20.32
C ARG A 3 -31.93 -5.21 20.32
N PRO A 4 -31.73 -5.92 19.20
CA PRO A 4 -30.83 -7.06 19.15
C PRO A 4 -29.37 -6.58 19.24
N ARG A 5 -28.56 -7.30 20.01
CA ARG A 5 -27.10 -7.09 20.10
C ARG A 5 -26.44 -7.71 18.87
N CYS A 6 -25.90 -6.90 17.96
CA CYS A 6 -24.96 -7.36 16.96
C CYS A 6 -23.66 -7.82 17.64
N ARG A 7 -23.32 -9.11 17.55
CA ARG A 7 -21.98 -9.61 17.87
C ARG A 7 -21.02 -9.11 16.79
N ARG A 8 -20.05 -8.27 17.18
CA ARG A 8 -18.92 -7.91 16.33
C ARG A 8 -18.03 -9.13 16.17
N VAL A 9 -17.94 -9.66 14.95
CA VAL A 9 -16.85 -10.55 14.53
C VAL A 9 -15.93 -9.68 13.69
N PHE A 10 -14.76 -9.34 14.22
CA PHE A 10 -13.71 -8.74 13.40
C PHE A 10 -12.99 -9.89 12.70
N PRO A 11 -13.03 -10.01 11.36
CA PRO A 11 -12.03 -10.79 10.68
C PRO A 11 -10.70 -10.05 10.88
N ALA A 12 -9.73 -10.71 11.53
CA ALA A 12 -8.36 -10.30 11.46
C ALA A 12 -7.94 -10.43 9.99
N PHE A 13 -7.85 -9.32 9.28
CA PHE A 13 -7.17 -9.31 7.99
C PHE A 13 -5.72 -9.70 8.26
N PRO A 14 -5.15 -10.70 7.55
CA PRO A 14 -3.71 -10.89 7.60
C PRO A 14 -3.05 -9.56 7.19
N PRO A 15 -1.95 -9.15 7.84
CA PRO A 15 -1.16 -8.05 7.30
C PRO A 15 -0.84 -8.36 5.82
N PRO A 16 -0.78 -7.34 4.93
CA PRO A 16 -0.28 -7.56 3.59
C PRO A 16 1.03 -8.34 3.72
N SER A 17 1.08 -9.52 3.11
CA SER A 17 2.16 -10.45 3.33
C SER A 17 3.47 -9.80 2.89
N ALA A 18 4.34 -9.50 3.85
CA ALA A 18 5.77 -9.24 3.62
C ALA A 18 6.52 -10.51 3.18
N LEU A 19 5.84 -11.46 2.54
CA LEU A 19 6.33 -12.80 2.20
C LEU A 19 6.15 -13.07 0.71
N ALA A 20 7.03 -12.45 -0.06
CA ALA A 20 7.79 -13.16 -1.08
C ALA A 20 9.26 -12.81 -0.84
N MET A 21 9.82 -13.33 0.26
CA MET A 21 11.25 -13.25 0.54
C MET A 21 11.99 -14.10 -0.48
N TYR A 22 12.54 -13.44 -1.49
CA TYR A 22 13.61 -14.00 -2.29
C TYR A 22 14.88 -13.97 -1.42
N GLN A 23 15.43 -15.14 -1.08
CA GLN A 23 16.85 -15.19 -0.76
C GLN A 23 17.62 -14.99 -2.06
N PRO A 24 18.57 -14.06 -2.15
CA PRO A 24 19.47 -14.03 -3.30
C PRO A 24 20.30 -15.31 -3.26
N VAL A 25 20.05 -16.22 -4.20
CA VAL A 25 21.06 -17.20 -4.58
C VAL A 25 22.24 -16.40 -5.10
N MET A 26 23.30 -16.29 -4.31
CA MET A 26 24.59 -15.81 -4.81
C MET A 26 25.02 -16.76 -5.93
N GLN A 27 24.92 -16.30 -7.18
CA GLN A 27 25.62 -16.95 -8.27
C GLN A 27 27.12 -16.71 -8.08
N PRO A 28 27.96 -17.75 -8.11
CA PRO A 28 29.41 -17.57 -8.10
C PRO A 28 29.88 -17.10 -9.49
N GLY A 29 30.57 -15.97 -9.51
CA GLY A 29 31.63 -15.66 -10.47
C GLY A 29 31.21 -15.31 -11.90
N PHE A 30 30.92 -14.02 -12.14
CA PHE A 30 31.27 -13.41 -13.43
C PHE A 30 32.73 -12.92 -13.36
N ALA A 31 33.61 -13.61 -14.08
CA ALA A 31 34.95 -13.13 -14.37
C ALA A 31 34.84 -11.86 -15.25
N PRO A 32 35.70 -10.85 -15.04
CA PRO A 32 35.70 -9.66 -15.89
C PRO A 32 36.12 -10.01 -17.32
N PRO A 33 35.57 -9.34 -18.34
CA PRO A 33 36.00 -9.53 -19.72
C PRO A 33 37.46 -9.10 -19.87
N GLN A 34 38.32 -10.05 -20.22
CA GLN A 34 39.65 -9.75 -20.72
C GLN A 34 39.54 -9.34 -22.20
N GLY A 35 39.30 -8.05 -22.42
CA GLY A 35 39.45 -7.40 -23.71
C GLY A 35 40.51 -6.29 -23.59
N PRO A 36 41.44 -6.16 -24.55
CA PRO A 36 42.51 -5.19 -24.46
C PRO A 36 41.96 -3.77 -24.58
N PHE A 37 42.11 -3.00 -23.51
CA PHE A 37 41.88 -1.57 -23.50
C PHE A 37 43.04 -0.90 -24.26
N VAL A 38 42.78 -0.40 -25.46
CA VAL A 38 43.74 0.40 -26.23
C VAL A 38 43.66 1.83 -25.73
N VAL A 39 44.65 2.25 -24.93
CA VAL A 39 44.89 3.65 -24.60
C VAL A 39 45.98 4.18 -25.55
N PRO A 40 45.79 5.33 -26.22
CA PRO A 40 46.85 5.95 -27.00
C PRO A 40 47.93 6.51 -26.07
N ALA A 41 49.16 6.02 -26.25
CA ALA A 41 50.34 6.47 -25.52
C ALA A 41 50.83 7.83 -26.06
N GLN A 42 50.93 8.82 -25.18
CA GLN A 42 51.96 9.86 -25.27
C GLN A 42 52.61 10.02 -23.89
N TYR A 43 53.93 10.18 -23.93
CA TYR A 43 54.90 10.29 -22.82
C TYR A 43 55.47 8.99 -22.25
N ALA A 44 56.57 8.55 -22.87
CA ALA A 44 57.60 7.71 -22.28
C ALA A 44 58.47 8.54 -21.31
N PRO A 45 59.01 7.90 -20.25
CA PRO A 45 60.46 7.80 -20.17
C PRO A 45 61.00 6.39 -19.85
N ALA A 46 62.33 6.29 -20.00
CA ALA A 46 63.22 5.15 -20.20
C ALA A 46 63.26 4.04 -19.12
N PRO A 47 63.85 2.86 -19.44
CA PRO A 47 63.75 1.64 -18.65
C PRO A 47 64.88 1.48 -17.61
N ILE A 48 64.55 0.87 -16.46
CA ILE A 48 65.51 0.24 -15.56
C ILE A 48 65.37 -1.27 -15.67
N ALA A 49 66.47 -1.92 -16.05
CA ALA A 49 66.63 -3.36 -16.12
C ALA A 49 66.75 -3.97 -14.71
N GLY A 50 66.23 -5.17 -14.51
CA GLY A 50 66.43 -5.92 -13.27
C GLY A 50 65.75 -7.28 -13.27
N GLN A 51 66.53 -8.32 -13.58
CA GLN A 51 66.21 -9.73 -13.56
C GLN A 51 65.83 -10.23 -12.15
N HIS A 52 64.89 -11.18 -12.03
CA HIS A 52 65.19 -12.58 -11.70
C HIS A 52 63.92 -13.41 -11.41
N ALA A 53 63.91 -14.60 -12.00
CA ALA A 53 62.99 -15.70 -11.75
C ALA A 53 63.06 -16.25 -10.32
N ARG A 54 61.95 -16.84 -9.83
CA ARG A 54 61.93 -18.25 -9.37
C ARG A 54 60.52 -18.78 -9.11
N ARG A 55 60.36 -20.03 -9.53
CA ARG A 55 59.22 -20.94 -9.33
C ARG A 55 59.09 -21.35 -7.86
N GLY A 56 57.86 -21.66 -7.43
CA GLY A 56 57.59 -22.32 -6.16
C GLY A 56 56.18 -22.91 -6.14
N THR A 57 56.07 -24.15 -6.63
CA THR A 57 54.92 -25.05 -6.48
C THR A 57 54.75 -25.48 -5.02
N TRP A 58 53.55 -25.45 -4.47
CA TRP A 58 53.17 -26.23 -3.29
C TRP A 58 51.83 -26.93 -3.51
N GLN A 59 51.88 -28.24 -3.34
CA GLN A 59 50.77 -29.19 -3.38
C GLN A 59 49.92 -29.04 -2.11
N CYS A 60 48.59 -28.99 -2.25
CA CYS A 60 47.67 -29.26 -1.16
C CYS A 60 47.15 -30.69 -1.29
N ALA A 61 47.48 -31.50 -0.29
CA ALA A 61 46.98 -32.86 -0.11
C ALA A 61 45.64 -32.86 0.64
N ALA A 62 44.88 -33.91 0.37
CA ALA A 62 43.53 -34.22 0.82
C ALA A 62 43.37 -34.37 2.34
N PHE A 63 42.16 -34.08 2.83
CA PHE A 63 41.58 -34.78 3.99
C PHE A 63 40.07 -34.99 3.77
N ALA A 64 39.67 -36.26 3.86
CA ALA A 64 38.30 -36.76 3.87
C ALA A 64 38.13 -37.69 5.08
N LEU A 65 36.87 -37.97 5.43
CA LEU A 65 36.32 -38.84 6.50
C LEU A 65 36.35 -38.28 7.93
N ALA A 66 35.43 -38.57 8.85
CA ALA A 66 34.06 -39.11 8.87
C ALA A 66 33.75 -39.33 10.38
N VAL A 67 32.57 -38.96 10.91
CA VAL A 67 32.03 -39.59 12.14
C VAL A 67 30.50 -39.62 12.07
N LEU A 68 29.95 -40.81 12.25
CA LEU A 68 28.54 -41.14 12.44
C LEU A 68 28.49 -42.10 13.65
N VAL A 69 27.32 -42.18 14.32
CA VAL A 69 26.93 -43.04 15.47
C VAL A 69 27.13 -42.33 16.83
N ALA A 70 26.18 -42.23 17.77
CA ALA A 70 24.95 -42.98 18.03
C ALA A 70 23.86 -42.11 18.71
N ALA A 71 22.62 -42.54 18.49
CA ALA A 71 21.42 -42.18 19.24
C ALA A 71 21.45 -42.76 20.67
N LEU A 72 20.76 -42.12 21.62
CA LEU A 72 19.88 -42.72 22.64
C LEU A 72 19.29 -41.62 23.55
N GLY A 73 17.96 -41.67 23.73
CA GLY A 73 17.29 -41.21 24.95
C GLY A 73 16.64 -39.81 24.91
N GLY A 74 15.31 -39.76 24.82
CA GLY A 74 14.58 -38.51 25.05
C GLY A 74 13.11 -38.49 24.67
N ALA A 75 12.35 -39.54 24.99
CA ALA A 75 10.88 -39.48 24.97
C ALA A 75 10.38 -38.90 26.29
N LEU A 76 9.57 -37.83 26.28
CA LEU A 76 8.27 -37.73 26.99
C LEU A 76 7.67 -36.31 26.95
N LEU A 77 6.33 -36.27 26.93
CA LEU A 77 5.38 -35.19 27.26
C LEU A 77 4.88 -34.28 26.13
N LEU A 78 4.05 -34.86 25.26
CA LEU A 78 2.91 -34.15 24.67
C LEU A 78 1.69 -34.32 25.57
N ARG A 79 1.20 -33.20 26.15
CA ARG A 79 -0.09 -33.14 26.85
C ARG A 79 -1.21 -32.99 25.82
N HIS A 80 -2.04 -34.03 25.71
CA HIS A 80 -3.38 -33.95 25.14
C HIS A 80 -4.32 -33.19 26.09
N GLN A 81 -5.13 -32.28 25.55
CA GLN A 81 -6.38 -31.83 26.17
C GLN A 81 -7.57 -32.39 25.37
N PRO A 82 -8.62 -32.89 26.05
CA PRO A 82 -9.73 -33.58 25.41
C PRO A 82 -10.80 -32.63 24.87
N ALA A 83 -11.43 -33.09 23.79
CA ALA A 83 -12.67 -32.57 23.23
C ALA A 83 -13.83 -32.81 24.21
N HIS A 84 -14.64 -31.78 24.44
CA HIS A 84 -15.98 -31.92 24.96
C HIS A 84 -16.98 -31.72 23.83
N ALA A 85 -17.61 -32.81 23.44
CA ALA A 85 -18.91 -32.82 22.79
C ALA A 85 -19.97 -32.79 23.88
N GLU A 86 -20.94 -31.88 23.77
CA GLU A 86 -22.22 -32.03 24.46
C GLU A 86 -23.33 -31.60 23.51
N GLU A 87 -24.17 -32.59 23.23
CA GLU A 87 -25.36 -32.59 22.40
C GLU A 87 -26.55 -32.56 23.38
N VAL A 88 -27.38 -31.53 23.35
CA VAL A 88 -28.73 -31.58 23.94
C VAL A 88 -29.70 -30.87 23.01
N GLY A 89 -30.57 -31.66 22.40
CA GLY A 89 -31.68 -31.18 21.59
C GLY A 89 -32.83 -30.64 22.44
N ALA A 90 -33.59 -29.71 21.87
CA ALA A 90 -34.99 -29.48 22.19
C ALA A 90 -35.70 -28.87 20.96
N ALA A 91 -36.70 -29.59 20.45
CA ALA A 91 -37.68 -29.12 19.47
C ALA A 91 -39.02 -28.79 20.21
N PRO A 92 -40.12 -28.46 19.52
CA PRO A 92 -40.57 -27.09 19.26
C PRO A 92 -41.99 -26.81 19.82
N ALA A 93 -42.42 -25.52 19.87
CA ALA A 93 -43.82 -25.03 19.74
C ALA A 93 -43.97 -23.58 20.26
N PRO A 94 -45.09 -22.86 19.98
CA PRO A 94 -45.97 -22.89 18.81
C PRO A 94 -46.13 -21.52 18.13
N ALA A 95 -46.69 -21.55 16.92
CA ALA A 95 -47.18 -20.41 16.19
C ALA A 95 -48.28 -19.64 16.95
N ALA A 96 -48.14 -18.31 17.03
CA ALA A 96 -49.22 -17.42 17.44
C ALA A 96 -49.68 -16.60 16.23
N GLN A 97 -50.83 -16.99 15.70
CA GLN A 97 -51.66 -16.22 14.78
C GLN A 97 -52.11 -14.92 15.46
N ARG A 98 -51.99 -13.79 14.79
CA ARG A 98 -52.75 -12.57 15.11
C ARG A 98 -53.47 -12.06 13.87
N THR A 99 -54.72 -12.51 13.79
CA THR A 99 -55.94 -11.75 13.47
C THR A 99 -55.78 -10.51 12.59
N ALA A 100 -56.32 -10.63 11.38
CA ALA A 100 -56.80 -9.54 10.55
C ALA A 100 -57.87 -8.72 11.31
N ALA A 101 -57.78 -7.40 11.21
CA ALA A 101 -58.84 -6.46 11.60
C ALA A 101 -59.60 -5.99 10.34
N PRO A 102 -60.90 -5.70 10.48
CA PRO A 102 -61.83 -5.59 9.37
C PRO A 102 -61.81 -4.23 8.65
N PHE A 103 -62.18 -4.31 7.38
CA PHE A 103 -62.56 -3.21 6.50
C PHE A 103 -63.73 -2.39 7.06
N GLY A 104 -63.64 -1.07 6.87
CA GLY A 104 -64.79 -0.22 6.55
C GLY A 104 -65.13 0.85 7.59
N GLN A 105 -64.83 2.11 7.28
CA GLN A 105 -65.82 3.20 7.14
C GLN A 105 -65.21 4.36 6.32
N PRO A 106 -65.97 4.99 5.39
CA PRO A 106 -65.53 6.17 4.65
C PRO A 106 -65.63 7.43 5.51
N LEU A 107 -64.49 8.06 5.77
CA LEU A 107 -64.42 9.36 6.44
C LEU A 107 -64.85 10.47 5.46
N ALA A 108 -65.80 11.28 5.91
CA ALA A 108 -66.30 12.46 5.22
C ALA A 108 -65.18 13.45 4.87
N ALA A 109 -65.31 14.06 3.69
CA ALA A 109 -64.37 15.04 3.16
C ALA A 109 -64.26 16.27 4.09
N ALA A 110 -63.08 16.45 4.67
CA ALA A 110 -62.71 17.66 5.37
C ALA A 110 -62.47 18.80 4.34
N PRO A 111 -62.93 20.03 4.62
CA PRO A 111 -62.74 21.16 3.71
C PRO A 111 -61.31 21.71 3.78
N GLY A 112 -60.69 21.87 2.62
CA GLY A 112 -59.68 22.90 2.35
C GLY A 112 -58.33 22.77 3.06
N VAL A 113 -57.58 21.69 2.81
CA VAL A 113 -56.12 21.70 3.04
C VAL A 113 -55.49 22.47 1.88
N SER A 114 -55.20 23.75 2.12
CA SER A 114 -54.34 24.57 1.25
C SER A 114 -53.04 23.82 1.00
N ALA A 115 -52.76 23.48 -0.27
CA ALA A 115 -51.52 22.84 -0.68
C ALA A 115 -50.34 23.77 -0.29
N SER A 116 -49.69 23.45 0.84
CA SER A 116 -48.43 24.06 1.22
C SER A 116 -47.43 23.80 0.09
N ALA A 117 -46.79 24.86 -0.41
CA ALA A 117 -45.67 24.74 -1.33
C ALA A 117 -44.70 23.66 -0.83
N PRO A 118 -44.17 22.78 -1.71
CA PRO A 118 -43.29 21.71 -1.30
C PRO A 118 -42.14 22.30 -0.47
N GLU A 119 -42.04 21.85 0.78
CA GLU A 119 -40.92 22.18 1.66
C GLU A 119 -39.63 21.88 0.87
N PRO A 120 -38.66 22.82 0.78
CA PRO A 120 -37.42 22.56 0.05
C PRO A 120 -36.84 21.25 0.58
N ALA A 121 -36.65 20.29 -0.33
CA ALA A 121 -36.21 18.95 0.03
C ALA A 121 -34.98 19.09 0.93
N ARG A 122 -35.11 18.68 2.20
CA ARG A 122 -33.97 18.65 3.13
C ARG A 122 -32.86 17.87 2.44
N ASP A 123 -31.70 18.47 2.29
CA ASP A 123 -30.51 17.83 1.72
C ASP A 123 -30.30 16.49 2.42
N VAL A 124 -30.68 15.40 1.75
CA VAL A 124 -30.49 14.06 2.29
C VAL A 124 -28.98 13.85 2.36
N PRO A 125 -28.40 13.61 3.55
CA PRO A 125 -26.97 13.41 3.69
C PRO A 125 -26.48 12.36 2.70
N GLY A 126 -25.35 12.62 2.05
CA GLY A 126 -24.84 11.80 0.95
C GLY A 126 -23.33 11.72 0.87
N PRO A 127 -22.81 10.98 -0.13
CA PRO A 127 -21.40 11.02 -0.43
C PRO A 127 -21.00 12.45 -0.79
N ALA A 128 -19.96 12.93 -0.12
CA ALA A 128 -19.46 14.29 -0.25
C ALA A 128 -18.37 14.34 -1.32
N LEU A 129 -18.34 15.43 -2.08
CA LEU A 129 -17.19 15.76 -2.92
C LEU A 129 -16.08 16.31 -2.02
N MET A 130 -14.90 15.69 -2.05
CA MET A 130 -13.75 16.11 -1.23
C MET A 130 -12.46 16.12 -2.04
N SER A 131 -11.56 17.04 -1.69
CA SER A 131 -10.22 17.11 -2.26
C SER A 131 -9.15 17.08 -1.18
N PHE A 132 -8.12 16.26 -1.38
CA PHE A 132 -7.00 16.10 -0.46
C PHE A 132 -5.75 15.66 -1.19
N TYR A 133 -4.60 15.73 -0.51
CA TYR A 133 -3.35 15.20 -1.08
C TYR A 133 -3.17 13.73 -0.72
N VAL A 134 -2.68 12.97 -1.70
CA VAL A 134 -2.11 11.64 -1.49
C VAL A 134 -0.68 11.64 -2.03
N TYR A 135 0.11 10.69 -1.56
CA TYR A 135 1.52 10.59 -1.84
C TYR A 135 1.88 9.19 -2.27
N ARG A 136 2.91 9.09 -3.11
CA ARG A 136 3.42 7.83 -3.61
C ARG A 136 4.93 7.88 -3.72
N ALA A 137 5.58 6.84 -3.21
CA ALA A 137 7.01 6.63 -3.41
C ALA A 137 7.21 5.95 -4.78
N GLN A 138 8.04 6.53 -5.63
CA GLN A 138 8.22 6.07 -7.01
C GLN A 138 9.65 6.35 -7.50
N SER A 139 10.08 5.65 -8.54
CA SER A 139 11.26 6.00 -9.33
C SER A 139 10.92 7.08 -10.38
N ASP A 140 11.78 7.22 -11.39
CA ASP A 140 11.52 7.98 -12.61
C ASP A 140 10.46 7.36 -13.53
N ALA A 141 10.05 6.11 -13.28
CA ALA A 141 8.96 5.46 -13.99
C ALA A 141 7.71 6.35 -13.96
N SER A 142 6.89 6.29 -15.03
CA SER A 142 5.66 7.08 -15.15
C SER A 142 4.50 6.17 -15.53
N TYR A 143 3.48 6.15 -14.69
CA TYR A 143 2.25 5.41 -14.95
C TYR A 143 1.06 6.08 -14.26
N PRO A 144 -0.16 5.90 -14.79
CA PRO A 144 -1.38 6.44 -14.19
C PRO A 144 -1.57 6.00 -12.74
N LEU A 145 -2.20 6.86 -11.94
CA LEU A 145 -2.57 6.55 -10.56
C LEU A 145 -3.88 5.74 -10.52
N GLU A 146 -3.85 4.56 -11.14
CA GLU A 146 -4.97 3.66 -11.41
C GLU A 146 -4.58 2.22 -11.08
N ASN A 147 -5.41 1.51 -10.30
CA ASN A 147 -5.08 0.22 -9.69
C ASN A 147 -3.80 0.30 -8.86
N VAL A 148 -3.73 1.32 -8.00
CA VAL A 148 -2.57 1.56 -7.16
C VAL A 148 -3.01 1.88 -5.74
N ASN A 149 -2.15 1.53 -4.81
CA ASN A 149 -2.23 2.08 -3.47
C ASN A 149 -1.42 3.38 -3.39
N ALA A 150 -1.97 4.35 -2.67
CA ALA A 150 -1.32 5.59 -2.29
C ALA A 150 -1.45 5.75 -0.77
N ALA A 151 -0.81 6.77 -0.21
CA ALA A 151 -0.89 7.04 1.22
C ALA A 151 -1.07 8.53 1.51
N ASP A 152 -1.36 8.88 2.75
CA ASP A 152 -1.06 10.22 3.24
C ASP A 152 0.47 10.39 3.46
N LEU A 153 0.91 11.58 3.87
CA LEU A 153 2.35 11.85 4.02
C LEU A 153 2.99 10.96 5.09
N ALA A 154 2.28 10.68 6.19
CA ALA A 154 2.76 9.79 7.23
C ALA A 154 2.93 8.36 6.69
N GLY A 155 1.97 7.88 5.90
CA GLY A 155 2.00 6.52 5.34
C GLY A 155 3.07 6.33 4.28
N VAL A 156 3.30 7.32 3.40
CA VAL A 156 4.37 7.20 2.40
C VAL A 156 5.75 7.23 3.04
N LEU A 157 5.98 8.05 4.09
CA LEU A 157 7.25 8.08 4.80
C LEU A 157 7.46 6.83 5.65
N TRP A 158 6.38 6.28 6.24
CA TRP A 158 6.43 4.96 6.88
C TRP A 158 6.89 3.88 5.88
N TYR A 159 6.33 3.87 4.67
CA TYR A 159 6.70 2.90 3.65
C TYR A 159 8.16 3.04 3.23
N ILE A 160 8.61 4.27 2.97
CA ILE A 160 9.99 4.53 2.59
C ILE A 160 10.95 4.03 3.68
N HIS A 161 10.68 4.37 4.94
CA HIS A 161 11.52 3.99 6.06
C HIS A 161 11.58 2.47 6.29
N ASN A 162 10.45 1.76 6.19
CA ASN A 162 10.41 0.32 6.48
C ASN A 162 10.83 -0.56 5.31
N GLU A 163 10.59 -0.14 4.08
CA GLU A 163 10.69 -1.01 2.90
C GLU A 163 11.74 -0.54 1.90
N VAL A 164 11.94 0.77 1.74
CA VAL A 164 12.74 1.31 0.64
C VAL A 164 14.19 1.51 1.06
N VAL A 165 14.43 2.29 2.13
CA VAL A 165 15.77 2.70 2.55
C VAL A 165 16.49 1.66 3.42
N THR A 166 15.80 0.55 3.74
CA THR A 166 16.39 -0.66 4.35
C THR A 166 17.19 -1.48 3.35
N SER A 167 17.02 -1.21 2.05
CA SER A 167 17.76 -1.84 0.95
C SER A 167 18.85 -0.90 0.42
N THR A 168 19.93 -1.47 -0.11
CA THR A 168 21.00 -0.70 -0.76
C THR A 168 21.43 -1.41 -2.05
N PRO A 169 21.16 -0.86 -3.24
CA PRO A 169 20.47 0.43 -3.48
C PRO A 169 19.00 0.43 -3.03
N ARG A 170 18.37 1.61 -2.97
CA ARG A 170 16.94 1.78 -2.65
C ARG A 170 16.09 0.79 -3.43
N LYS A 171 15.15 0.13 -2.73
CA LYS A 171 14.23 -0.84 -3.33
C LYS A 171 13.49 -0.24 -4.53
N TYR A 172 13.44 -0.97 -5.64
CA TYR A 172 12.75 -0.59 -6.88
C TYR A 172 13.21 0.74 -7.50
N HIS A 173 14.45 1.16 -7.21
CA HIS A 173 15.01 2.45 -7.63
C HIS A 173 14.11 3.65 -7.25
N ILE A 174 13.32 3.52 -6.20
CA ILE A 174 12.50 4.61 -5.68
C ILE A 174 13.43 5.74 -5.26
N ASP A 175 13.24 6.92 -5.85
CA ASP A 175 14.12 8.08 -5.67
C ASP A 175 13.34 9.36 -5.34
N ARG A 176 11.99 9.32 -5.38
CA ARG A 176 11.15 10.49 -5.12
C ARG A 176 9.82 10.16 -4.46
N ILE A 177 9.25 11.18 -3.83
CA ILE A 177 7.87 11.20 -3.34
C ILE A 177 7.07 12.08 -4.31
N LYS A 178 6.13 11.48 -5.04
CA LYS A 178 5.17 12.19 -5.87
C LYS A 178 3.94 12.53 -5.03
N ARG A 179 3.47 13.78 -5.10
CA ARG A 179 2.25 14.28 -4.47
C ARG A 179 1.18 14.45 -5.55
N PHE A 180 -0.03 14.01 -5.24
CA PHE A 180 -1.19 14.14 -6.12
C PHE A 180 -2.34 14.78 -5.35
N ARG A 181 -3.06 15.69 -5.98
CA ARG A 181 -4.36 16.13 -5.51
C ARG A 181 -5.41 15.16 -6.03
N ILE A 182 -6.08 14.48 -5.11
CA ILE A 182 -7.25 13.66 -5.40
C ILE A 182 -8.48 14.51 -5.15
N THR A 183 -9.42 14.47 -6.08
CA THR A 183 -10.80 14.85 -5.80
C THR A 183 -11.64 13.60 -5.96
N MET A 184 -12.49 13.29 -4.97
CA MET A 184 -13.33 12.09 -4.99
C MET A 184 -14.74 12.35 -4.49
N LYS A 185 -15.64 11.48 -4.91
CA LYS A 185 -16.99 11.32 -4.41
C LYS A 185 -17.41 9.88 -4.68
N ASN A 186 -17.50 9.08 -3.63
CA ASN A 186 -17.94 7.69 -3.76
C ASN A 186 -19.43 7.58 -4.08
N THR A 187 -19.88 6.37 -4.40
CA THR A 187 -21.22 6.12 -4.92
C THR A 187 -22.31 6.28 -3.88
N ARG A 188 -23.53 6.59 -4.35
CA ARG A 188 -24.70 6.61 -3.47
C ARG A 188 -25.05 5.20 -3.00
N GLU A 189 -24.84 4.18 -3.84
CA GLU A 189 -25.05 2.77 -3.55
C GLU A 189 -24.27 2.35 -2.29
N PHE A 190 -22.99 2.71 -2.22
CA PHE A 190 -22.17 2.46 -1.03
C PHE A 190 -22.67 3.25 0.18
N TRP A 191 -22.99 4.54 -0.02
CA TRP A 191 -23.51 5.39 1.05
C TRP A 191 -24.83 4.89 1.64
N ASN A 192 -25.70 4.31 0.83
CA ASN A 192 -26.99 3.78 1.23
C ASN A 192 -26.87 2.60 2.20
N VAL A 193 -25.71 1.92 2.20
CA VAL A 193 -25.41 0.80 3.10
C VAL A 193 -24.57 1.24 4.30
N HIS A 194 -23.43 1.91 4.05
CA HIS A 194 -22.46 2.20 5.11
C HIS A 194 -22.62 3.57 5.75
N HIS A 195 -23.22 4.54 5.05
CA HIS A 195 -23.20 5.96 5.43
C HIS A 195 -21.77 6.46 5.71
N ARG A 196 -20.84 6.09 4.84
CA ARG A 196 -19.40 6.40 4.89
C ARG A 196 -18.90 6.99 3.58
N GLN A 197 -17.83 7.78 3.69
CA GLN A 197 -17.20 8.45 2.56
C GLN A 197 -16.20 7.54 1.84
N PHE A 198 -15.57 6.60 2.55
CA PHE A 198 -14.59 5.66 1.98
C PHE A 198 -15.07 4.21 2.04
N GLY A 199 -14.70 3.45 1.01
CA GLY A 199 -14.85 2.00 0.95
C GLY A 199 -13.72 1.23 1.64
N PRO A 200 -13.73 -0.11 1.56
CA PRO A 200 -12.63 -0.93 2.05
C PRO A 200 -11.35 -0.62 1.27
N PHE A 201 -10.20 -0.61 1.96
CA PHE A 201 -8.92 -0.66 1.28
C PHE A 201 -8.76 -1.98 0.53
N LEU A 202 -8.32 -1.86 -0.72
CA LEU A 202 -8.05 -2.98 -1.60
C LEU A 202 -6.61 -2.85 -2.09
N ALA A 203 -5.80 -3.84 -1.79
CA ALA A 203 -4.40 -3.90 -2.17
C ALA A 203 -4.27 -4.15 -3.68
N TYR A 204 -3.40 -3.39 -4.33
CA TYR A 204 -3.03 -3.60 -5.72
C TYR A 204 -1.53 -3.85 -5.85
N ASP A 205 -1.20 -5.01 -6.40
CA ASP A 205 0.16 -5.38 -6.77
C ASP A 205 0.23 -5.45 -8.30
N ALA A 206 1.18 -4.72 -8.88
CA ALA A 206 1.35 -4.60 -10.34
C ALA A 206 0.05 -4.35 -11.13
N ALA A 207 -0.70 -3.33 -10.69
CA ALA A 207 -1.98 -2.92 -11.26
C ALA A 207 -3.10 -3.97 -11.23
N ARG A 208 -2.93 -5.04 -10.44
CA ARG A 208 -3.94 -6.07 -10.17
C ARG A 208 -4.34 -6.01 -8.71
N CYS A 209 -5.62 -6.11 -8.43
CA CYS A 209 -6.13 -6.29 -7.09
C CYS A 209 -5.78 -7.68 -6.56
N THR A 210 -5.15 -7.72 -5.40
CA THR A 210 -4.70 -8.95 -4.72
C THR A 210 -5.46 -9.22 -3.42
N THR A 211 -6.40 -8.35 -3.04
CA THR A 211 -7.27 -8.59 -1.88
C THR A 211 -8.30 -9.67 -2.18
N VAL A 212 -8.25 -10.74 -1.38
CA VAL A 212 -9.17 -11.87 -1.45
C VAL A 212 -9.91 -12.06 -0.14
N TYR A 213 -11.16 -12.50 -0.24
CA TYR A 213 -12.02 -12.87 0.88
C TYR A 213 -12.70 -14.19 0.54
N ASP A 214 -12.52 -15.20 1.40
CA ASP A 214 -13.06 -16.55 1.19
C ASP A 214 -12.71 -17.15 -0.20
N GLY A 215 -11.46 -16.97 -0.62
CA GLY A 215 -10.96 -17.45 -1.92
C GLY A 215 -11.45 -16.64 -3.14
N GLN A 216 -12.33 -15.65 -2.96
CA GLN A 216 -12.83 -14.79 -4.03
C GLN A 216 -12.15 -13.42 -4.03
N SER A 217 -12.09 -12.79 -5.21
CA SER A 217 -11.58 -11.42 -5.37
C SER A 217 -12.51 -10.42 -4.67
N THR A 218 -12.03 -9.80 -3.59
CA THR A 218 -12.81 -8.79 -2.85
C THR A 218 -13.07 -7.55 -3.72
N CYS A 219 -12.16 -7.25 -4.65
CA CYS A 219 -12.38 -6.18 -5.62
C CYS A 219 -13.58 -6.46 -6.53
N ASP A 220 -13.67 -7.67 -7.09
CA ASP A 220 -14.77 -8.01 -7.99
C ASP A 220 -16.10 -7.95 -7.24
N LEU A 221 -16.14 -8.48 -6.00
CA LEU A 221 -17.33 -8.39 -5.15
C LEU A 221 -17.71 -6.94 -4.82
N THR A 222 -16.74 -6.15 -4.35
CA THR A 222 -16.98 -4.75 -3.94
C THR A 222 -17.43 -3.90 -5.11
N TYR A 223 -16.74 -4.00 -6.25
CA TYR A 223 -17.06 -3.16 -7.41
C TYR A 223 -18.34 -3.59 -8.08
N ASN A 224 -18.64 -4.89 -8.15
CA ASN A 224 -19.95 -5.32 -8.63
C ASN A 224 -21.08 -4.83 -7.72
N GLN A 225 -20.88 -4.68 -6.42
CA GLN A 225 -21.93 -4.19 -5.52
C GLN A 225 -22.06 -2.66 -5.54
N TYR A 226 -20.97 -1.92 -5.61
CA TYR A 226 -20.95 -0.49 -5.33
C TYR A 226 -20.33 0.40 -6.40
N GLY A 227 -19.85 -0.16 -7.50
CA GLY A 227 -18.98 0.54 -8.45
C GLY A 227 -17.56 0.72 -7.92
N PHE A 228 -16.73 1.43 -8.67
CA PHE A 228 -15.29 1.60 -8.43
C PHE A 228 -15.01 2.65 -7.35
N ILE A 229 -15.43 2.37 -6.11
CA ILE A 229 -15.24 3.26 -4.95
C ILE A 229 -13.77 3.35 -4.50
N VAL A 230 -13.37 4.53 -4.03
CA VAL A 230 -12.07 4.77 -3.37
C VAL A 230 -12.11 4.21 -1.96
N GLY A 231 -11.11 3.39 -1.64
CA GLY A 231 -10.97 2.74 -0.33
C GLY A 231 -9.96 3.42 0.58
N CYS A 232 -10.06 3.17 1.89
CA CYS A 232 -9.05 3.59 2.86
C CYS A 232 -8.79 2.52 3.94
N GLN A 233 -7.59 2.57 4.53
CA GLN A 233 -7.25 1.76 5.71
C GLN A 233 -6.25 2.53 6.58
N PRO A 234 -6.53 2.67 7.90
CA PRO A 234 -5.52 3.14 8.83
C PRO A 234 -4.48 2.05 9.07
N LYS A 235 -3.21 2.46 9.09
CA LYS A 235 -2.09 1.58 9.43
C LYS A 235 -2.04 1.37 10.95
N ASP A 236 -1.86 0.12 11.36
CA ASP A 236 -1.70 -0.21 12.78
C ASP A 236 -0.42 0.42 13.37
N LEU A 237 -0.61 1.16 14.47
CA LEU A 237 0.45 1.86 15.17
C LEU A 237 1.48 0.94 15.84
N GLY A 238 1.13 -0.31 16.15
CA GLY A 238 2.07 -1.29 16.69
C GLY A 238 3.27 -1.54 15.75
N THR A 239 3.09 -1.21 14.46
CA THR A 239 4.13 -1.29 13.43
C THR A 239 4.62 0.08 12.96
N CYS A 240 4.14 1.18 13.54
CA CYS A 240 4.39 2.53 13.04
C CYS A 240 5.71 3.11 13.55
N SER A 241 6.54 3.48 12.57
CA SER A 241 7.82 4.17 12.70
C SER A 241 7.71 5.65 13.11
N GLY A 242 7.02 5.95 14.22
CA GLY A 242 6.94 7.32 14.74
C GLY A 242 6.25 8.33 13.81
N TYR A 243 5.65 7.89 12.70
CA TYR A 243 4.93 8.74 11.76
C TYR A 243 3.46 8.82 12.18
N LEU A 244 3.01 10.02 12.50
CA LEU A 244 1.63 10.33 12.86
C LEU A 244 1.12 11.48 11.99
N SER A 245 -0.05 11.30 11.41
CA SER A 245 -0.67 12.32 10.57
C SER A 245 -0.96 13.58 11.40
N PRO A 246 -0.80 14.80 10.82
CA PRO A 246 -0.99 16.03 11.57
C PRO A 246 -2.46 16.29 11.96
N SER A 247 -3.40 15.57 11.34
CA SER A 247 -4.84 15.66 11.58
C SER A 247 -5.42 14.30 11.94
N GLN A 248 -6.65 14.29 12.47
CA GLN A 248 -7.37 13.06 12.76
C GLN A 248 -7.67 12.29 11.47
N THR A 249 -7.14 11.07 11.39
CA THR A 249 -7.29 10.14 10.26
C THR A 249 -8.19 8.96 10.58
N VAL A 250 -8.46 8.69 11.86
CA VAL A 250 -9.33 7.58 12.29
C VAL A 250 -10.50 8.13 13.08
N ARG A 251 -11.74 7.76 12.73
CA ARG A 251 -12.93 8.19 13.49
C ARG A 251 -13.15 7.39 14.76
N SER A 252 -12.86 6.09 14.72
CA SER A 252 -13.13 5.14 15.80
C SER A 252 -11.97 5.02 16.79
N CYS A 253 -11.45 6.15 17.27
CA CYS A 253 -10.30 6.23 18.16
C CYS A 253 -10.65 6.98 19.46
N ARG A 254 -9.77 6.93 20.47
CA ARG A 254 -9.91 7.73 21.68
C ARG A 254 -9.47 9.18 21.38
N PRO A 255 -10.33 10.20 21.54
CA PRO A 255 -9.96 11.58 21.21
C PRO A 255 -8.62 12.01 21.83
N GLY A 256 -7.74 12.57 21.00
CA GLY A 256 -6.40 13.01 21.37
C GLY A 256 -5.33 11.92 21.44
N SER A 257 -5.67 10.65 21.19
CA SER A 257 -4.71 9.56 21.17
C SER A 257 -3.97 9.47 19.83
N ASP A 258 -2.81 8.80 19.82
CA ASP A 258 -2.02 8.63 18.60
C ASP A 258 -2.76 7.79 17.56
N GLU A 259 -3.61 6.85 17.98
CA GLU A 259 -4.43 6.02 17.09
C GLU A 259 -5.37 6.86 16.22
N CYS A 260 -5.77 8.04 16.71
CA CYS A 260 -6.55 8.99 15.92
C CYS A 260 -5.77 9.57 14.74
N ARG A 261 -4.44 9.52 14.77
CA ARG A 261 -3.50 10.12 13.82
C ARG A 261 -2.69 9.04 13.09
N ALA A 262 -3.21 7.81 13.03
CA ALA A 262 -2.56 6.73 12.33
C ALA A 262 -2.33 7.07 10.84
N PRO A 263 -1.21 6.66 10.24
CA PRO A 263 -1.00 6.79 8.80
C PRO A 263 -2.14 6.17 7.99
N LEU A 264 -2.51 6.77 6.87
CA LEU A 264 -3.58 6.27 6.01
C LEU A 264 -3.07 5.74 4.69
N TRP A 265 -3.63 4.60 4.29
CA TRP A 265 -3.54 4.03 2.95
C TRP A 265 -4.83 4.27 2.18
N TYR A 266 -4.70 4.50 0.88
CA TYR A 266 -5.81 4.69 -0.07
C TYR A 266 -5.72 3.66 -1.18
N ALA A 267 -6.88 3.21 -1.66
CA ALA A 267 -7.02 2.32 -2.80
C ALA A 267 -7.72 3.06 -3.95
N LEU A 268 -7.03 3.18 -5.10
CA LEU A 268 -7.52 3.92 -6.26
C LEU A 268 -7.80 2.96 -7.43
N PRO A 269 -9.07 2.56 -7.66
CA PRO A 269 -9.42 1.59 -8.69
C PRO A 269 -9.23 2.15 -10.09
N GLY A 270 -8.53 1.41 -10.92
CA GLY A 270 -8.34 1.70 -12.35
C GLY A 270 -9.09 0.71 -13.24
N PRO A 271 -8.87 0.78 -14.55
CA PRO A 271 -9.44 -0.17 -15.49
C PRO A 271 -9.02 -1.60 -15.20
N CYS A 272 -9.96 -2.54 -15.31
CA CYS A 272 -9.77 -3.99 -15.20
C CYS A 272 -8.95 -4.39 -13.95
N PRO A 273 -9.41 -4.12 -12.72
CA PRO A 273 -8.65 -4.34 -11.50
C PRO A 273 -8.36 -5.83 -11.23
N SER A 274 -9.13 -6.75 -11.80
CA SER A 274 -8.95 -8.20 -11.63
C SER A 274 -7.84 -8.79 -12.50
N MET A 275 -7.37 -8.08 -13.53
CA MET A 275 -6.26 -8.50 -14.38
C MET A 275 -5.04 -7.60 -14.20
N GLY A 276 -3.87 -8.21 -14.30
CA GLY A 276 -2.57 -7.56 -14.30
C GLY A 276 -1.48 -8.61 -14.18
N MET A 277 -0.27 -8.14 -13.91
CA MET A 277 0.89 -9.02 -13.80
C MET A 277 0.79 -9.90 -12.56
N THR A 278 1.25 -11.14 -12.66
CA THR A 278 1.51 -11.94 -11.45
C THR A 278 2.79 -11.45 -10.79
N ASN A 279 2.92 -11.65 -9.47
CA ASN A 279 4.12 -11.24 -8.73
C ASN A 279 5.42 -11.82 -9.29
N LEU A 280 5.36 -12.98 -9.94
CA LEU A 280 6.51 -13.64 -10.57
C LEU A 280 6.99 -12.96 -11.86
N GLN A 281 6.15 -12.15 -12.48
CA GLN A 281 6.46 -11.47 -13.74
C GLN A 281 6.95 -10.03 -13.51
N ILE A 282 6.82 -9.51 -12.29
CA ILE A 282 7.24 -8.15 -11.94
C ILE A 282 8.77 -8.11 -11.98
N ASP A 283 9.30 -7.32 -12.92
CA ASP A 283 10.70 -6.91 -12.87
C ASP A 283 10.70 -5.50 -12.29
N ALA A 284 10.90 -5.46 -10.98
CA ALA A 284 10.77 -4.22 -10.25
C ALA A 284 11.93 -3.23 -10.50
N ASN A 285 12.94 -3.64 -11.27
CA ASN A 285 14.01 -2.77 -11.75
C ASN A 285 13.79 -2.29 -13.19
N LEU A 286 12.78 -2.83 -13.91
CA LEU A 286 12.44 -2.43 -15.26
C LEU A 286 11.42 -1.30 -15.27
N ALA A 287 11.90 -0.05 -15.25
CA ALA A 287 11.05 1.15 -15.26
C ALA A 287 10.07 1.23 -16.46
N SER A 288 10.40 0.58 -17.58
CA SER A 288 9.57 0.53 -18.79
C SER A 288 8.51 -0.57 -18.80
N GLN A 289 8.35 -1.32 -17.70
CA GLN A 289 7.39 -2.41 -17.62
C GLN A 289 5.95 -1.87 -17.63
N ASP A 290 5.23 -2.06 -18.73
CA ASP A 290 3.82 -1.70 -18.85
C ASP A 290 2.91 -2.82 -18.33
N VAL A 291 2.44 -2.64 -17.09
CA VAL A 291 1.51 -3.54 -16.41
C VAL A 291 0.13 -3.61 -17.09
N ASN A 292 -0.23 -2.65 -17.96
CA ASN A 292 -1.52 -2.65 -18.65
C ASN A 292 -1.57 -3.61 -19.84
N THR A 293 -0.44 -4.11 -20.32
CA THR A 293 -0.37 -5.10 -21.41
C THR A 293 -1.10 -6.41 -21.07
N TYR A 294 -1.31 -6.68 -19.78
CA TYR A 294 -2.01 -7.86 -19.27
C TYR A 294 -3.52 -7.66 -19.12
N LYS A 295 -4.04 -6.48 -19.42
CA LYS A 295 -5.48 -6.15 -19.33
C LYS A 295 -6.09 -6.17 -20.73
N THR A 296 -7.09 -7.02 -20.95
CA THR A 296 -7.81 -7.08 -22.24
C THR A 296 -8.70 -5.85 -22.43
N GLU A 297 -8.89 -5.42 -23.67
CA GLU A 297 -9.78 -4.28 -23.99
C GLU A 297 -11.22 -4.54 -23.55
N ASP A 298 -11.69 -5.77 -23.69
CA ASP A 298 -13.00 -6.19 -23.21
C ASP A 298 -13.13 -6.09 -21.68
N CYS A 299 -12.08 -6.46 -20.92
CA CYS A 299 -12.09 -6.25 -19.47
C CYS A 299 -12.06 -4.77 -19.09
N LYS A 300 -11.27 -3.94 -19.79
CA LYS A 300 -11.25 -2.48 -19.57
C LYS A 300 -12.61 -1.85 -19.88
N ALA A 301 -13.29 -2.29 -20.93
CA ALA A 301 -14.63 -1.81 -21.28
C ALA A 301 -15.67 -2.19 -20.21
N ARG A 302 -15.63 -3.43 -19.71
CA ARG A 302 -16.55 -3.91 -18.66
C ARG A 302 -16.22 -3.39 -17.27
N ASN A 303 -14.95 -3.04 -17.04
CA ASN A 303 -14.47 -2.49 -15.78
C ASN A 303 -13.60 -1.25 -16.05
N PRO A 304 -14.21 -0.09 -16.33
CA PRO A 304 -13.46 1.13 -16.67
C PRO A 304 -12.69 1.73 -15.50
N GLY A 305 -12.94 1.29 -14.26
CA GLY A 305 -12.38 1.91 -13.06
C GLY A 305 -13.19 3.12 -12.61
N GLY A 306 -12.68 3.83 -11.61
CA GLY A 306 -13.37 4.98 -11.01
C GLY A 306 -12.85 6.35 -11.46
N ARG A 307 -11.80 6.39 -12.28
CA ARG A 307 -11.13 7.64 -12.64
C ARG A 307 -11.91 8.38 -13.73
N CYS A 308 -12.17 9.66 -13.51
CA CYS A 308 -12.75 10.58 -14.48
C CYS A 308 -12.18 12.00 -14.29
N SER A 309 -12.61 12.96 -15.11
CA SER A 309 -12.18 14.36 -15.00
C SER A 309 -12.86 15.10 -13.85
N GLN A 310 -14.13 14.79 -13.58
CA GLN A 310 -14.93 15.43 -12.53
C GLN A 310 -15.78 14.36 -11.80
N PRO A 311 -15.42 13.98 -10.56
CA PRO A 311 -16.11 12.93 -9.82
C PRO A 311 -17.59 13.26 -9.61
N THR A 312 -18.48 12.44 -10.17
CA THR A 312 -19.93 12.65 -10.05
C THR A 312 -20.52 11.84 -8.89
N GLY A 313 -19.86 10.73 -8.52
CA GLY A 313 -20.42 9.69 -7.65
C GLY A 313 -21.17 8.60 -8.42
N ALA A 314 -21.07 8.57 -9.75
CA ALA A 314 -21.46 7.42 -10.55
C ALA A 314 -20.46 6.24 -10.31
N PRO A 315 -20.88 4.97 -10.48
CA PRO A 315 -20.04 3.81 -10.24
C PRO A 315 -18.72 3.79 -11.03
N ASP A 316 -18.67 4.45 -12.18
CA ASP A 316 -17.54 4.57 -13.10
C ASP A 316 -16.86 5.95 -13.06
N CYS A 317 -17.24 6.82 -12.11
CA CYS A 317 -16.68 8.17 -11.99
C CYS A 317 -16.70 8.64 -10.53
N THR A 318 -15.76 8.10 -9.74
CA THR A 318 -15.65 8.29 -8.29
C THR A 318 -14.45 9.14 -7.87
N TYR A 319 -13.43 9.28 -8.71
CA TYR A 319 -12.27 10.14 -8.42
C TYR A 319 -11.60 10.73 -9.65
N SER A 320 -10.79 11.75 -9.41
CA SER A 320 -9.91 12.41 -10.37
C SER A 320 -8.55 12.62 -9.73
N VAL A 321 -7.51 12.74 -10.57
CA VAL A 321 -6.12 12.82 -10.13
C VAL A 321 -5.46 13.97 -10.86
N GLU A 322 -4.87 14.89 -10.09
CA GLU A 322 -4.06 16.00 -10.57
C GLU A 322 -2.65 15.90 -9.97
N PRO A 323 -1.57 15.89 -10.77
CA PRO A 323 -0.21 15.97 -10.25
C PRO A 323 -0.01 17.26 -9.43
N ALA A 324 0.57 17.13 -8.24
CA ALA A 324 0.77 18.25 -7.30
C ALA A 324 2.23 18.37 -6.82
N GLY A 325 3.17 18.01 -7.69
CA GLY A 325 4.61 18.12 -7.46
C GLY A 325 5.30 16.86 -6.97
N GLU A 326 6.63 16.88 -6.92
CA GLU A 326 7.48 15.81 -6.43
C GLU A 326 8.74 16.33 -5.72
N ILE A 327 9.26 15.55 -4.77
CA ILE A 327 10.52 15.82 -4.07
C ILE A 327 11.42 14.59 -4.12
N PHE A 328 12.73 14.79 -4.26
CA PHE A 328 13.70 13.70 -4.30
C PHE A 328 14.06 13.24 -2.89
N LEU A 329 14.29 11.94 -2.73
CA LEU A 329 14.76 11.36 -1.46
C LEU A 329 16.17 11.83 -1.11
N ASP A 330 17.00 12.09 -2.11
CA ASP A 330 18.35 12.64 -1.94
C ASP A 330 18.30 14.03 -1.30
N GLU A 331 17.44 14.91 -1.80
CA GLU A 331 17.20 16.23 -1.21
C GLU A 331 16.56 16.12 0.18
N LEU A 332 15.67 15.15 0.38
CA LEU A 332 15.03 14.91 1.67
C LEU A 332 16.03 14.42 2.74
N ALA A 333 16.97 13.57 2.37
CA ALA A 333 17.97 12.99 3.27
C ALA A 333 19.31 13.74 3.29
N ASP A 334 19.42 14.87 2.57
CA ASP A 334 20.66 15.64 2.36
C ASP A 334 21.82 14.79 1.79
N ILE A 335 21.53 13.90 0.84
CA ILE A 335 22.51 13.07 0.13
C ILE A 335 22.82 13.72 -1.23
N PRO A 336 24.01 14.30 -1.44
CA PRO A 336 24.31 15.05 -2.67
C PRO A 336 24.39 14.18 -3.93
N ASP A 337 24.93 12.97 -3.78
CA ASP A 337 25.06 11.98 -4.85
C ASP A 337 24.83 10.59 -4.26
N TYR A 338 23.66 10.03 -4.53
CA TYR A 338 23.29 8.71 -4.02
C TYR A 338 24.23 7.61 -4.54
N SER A 339 24.60 7.64 -5.81
CA SER A 339 25.47 6.61 -6.41
C SER A 339 26.87 6.64 -5.80
N TYR A 340 27.38 7.82 -5.49
CA TYR A 340 28.61 7.96 -4.72
C TYR A 340 28.43 7.46 -3.28
N PHE A 341 27.36 7.90 -2.61
CA PHE A 341 27.06 7.55 -1.22
C PHE A 341 27.09 6.03 -1.01
N TRP A 342 26.27 5.26 -1.72
CA TRP A 342 26.11 3.83 -1.43
C TRP A 342 27.16 2.93 -2.08
N ASN A 343 27.73 3.32 -3.23
CA ASN A 343 28.62 2.47 -4.02
C ASN A 343 30.04 3.02 -4.15
N ALA A 344 30.21 4.17 -4.82
CA ALA A 344 31.54 4.61 -5.24
C ALA A 344 32.45 4.95 -4.05
N SER A 345 31.89 5.48 -2.96
CA SER A 345 32.63 5.78 -1.73
C SER A 345 33.33 4.54 -1.15
N PHE A 346 32.64 3.39 -1.16
CA PHE A 346 33.20 2.12 -0.68
C PHE A 346 34.28 1.59 -1.63
N ALA A 347 34.04 1.65 -2.94
CA ALA A 347 35.00 1.19 -3.94
C ALA A 347 36.32 1.98 -3.87
N LEU A 348 36.23 3.32 -3.75
CA LEU A 348 37.40 4.20 -3.60
C LEU A 348 38.16 3.93 -2.30
N CYS A 349 37.44 3.73 -1.19
CA CYS A 349 38.08 3.33 0.06
C CYS A 349 38.80 1.98 -0.08
N TRP A 350 38.14 1.00 -0.69
CA TRP A 350 38.69 -0.33 -0.88
C TRP A 350 39.99 -0.29 -1.70
N GLU A 351 39.99 0.48 -2.79
CA GLU A 351 41.18 0.73 -3.59
C GLU A 351 42.29 1.41 -2.76
N ALA A 352 41.97 2.47 -2.01
CA ALA A 352 42.93 3.16 -1.16
C ALA A 352 43.55 2.25 -0.10
N ARG A 353 42.76 1.35 0.51
CA ARG A 353 43.29 0.34 1.45
C ARG A 353 44.24 -0.64 0.78
N ASN A 354 43.89 -1.15 -0.41
CA ASN A 354 44.76 -2.07 -1.14
C ASN A 354 46.09 -1.43 -1.57
N LEU A 355 46.10 -0.11 -1.78
CA LEU A 355 47.30 0.66 -2.08
C LEU A 355 48.06 1.12 -0.82
N GLY A 356 47.63 0.74 0.38
CA GLY A 356 48.24 1.19 1.64
C GLY A 356 48.07 2.68 1.93
N ARG A 357 47.17 3.37 1.21
CA ARG A 357 46.88 4.81 1.41
C ARG A 357 45.90 5.06 2.55
N GLN A 358 45.17 4.02 2.98
CA GLN A 358 44.21 4.10 4.08
C GLN A 358 44.32 2.87 4.98
N THR A 359 44.35 3.10 6.30
CA THR A 359 44.40 2.04 7.32
C THR A 359 43.01 1.66 7.83
N GLU A 360 42.13 2.64 7.95
CA GLU A 360 40.78 2.48 8.50
C GLU A 360 39.91 1.51 7.69
N PRO A 361 39.04 0.71 8.34
CA PRO A 361 38.09 -0.15 7.64
C PRO A 361 37.17 0.64 6.71
N CYS A 362 36.91 0.09 5.52
CA CYS A 362 35.92 0.65 4.62
C CYS A 362 34.53 0.35 5.11
N VAL A 363 33.69 1.36 5.16
CA VAL A 363 32.31 1.27 5.62
C VAL A 363 31.39 1.42 4.42
N ARG A 364 30.48 0.47 4.21
CA ARG A 364 29.40 0.62 3.23
C ARG A 364 28.34 1.53 3.82
N GLN A 365 28.11 2.66 3.19
CA GLN A 365 27.06 3.58 3.62
C GLN A 365 25.69 2.96 3.37
N LYS A 366 24.76 3.24 4.27
CA LYS A 366 23.36 2.80 4.22
C LYS A 366 22.49 3.93 4.71
N GLU A 367 21.37 4.17 4.05
CA GLU A 367 20.42 5.18 4.55
C GLU A 367 19.78 4.76 5.86
N TYR A 368 19.50 3.48 6.05
CA TYR A 368 18.96 2.95 7.30
C TYR A 368 19.32 1.46 7.46
N ASP A 369 19.87 1.11 8.62
CA ASP A 369 20.15 -0.27 9.03
C ASP A 369 19.18 -0.65 10.16
N GLN A 370 18.40 -1.70 9.96
CA GLN A 370 17.34 -2.10 10.90
C GLN A 370 17.89 -2.55 12.26
N GLU A 371 19.08 -3.12 12.31
CA GLU A 371 19.69 -3.61 13.55
C GLU A 371 20.21 -2.44 14.40
N LEU A 372 20.70 -1.40 13.73
CA LEU A 372 21.21 -0.19 14.39
C LEU A 372 20.11 0.81 14.74
N ASP A 373 18.93 0.67 14.15
CA ASP A 373 17.89 1.71 14.14
C ASP A 373 18.46 3.08 13.72
N ALA A 374 19.42 3.03 12.78
CA ALA A 374 20.21 4.18 12.36
C ALA A 374 20.78 3.95 10.95
N GLY A 375 21.06 5.03 10.22
CA GLY A 375 21.82 4.96 9.00
C GLY A 375 23.32 4.91 9.24
N VAL A 376 24.04 4.46 8.23
CA VAL A 376 25.50 4.47 8.18
C VAL A 376 25.92 5.54 7.18
N GLY A 377 26.43 6.67 7.69
CA GLY A 377 26.74 7.87 6.90
C GLY A 377 25.54 8.76 6.55
N CYS A 378 24.33 8.42 7.02
CA CYS A 378 23.13 9.22 6.86
C CYS A 378 22.29 9.13 8.14
N SER A 379 22.20 10.21 8.92
CA SER A 379 21.45 10.21 10.18
C SER A 379 19.97 10.59 10.02
N PHE A 380 19.52 10.87 8.79
CA PHE A 380 18.17 11.35 8.53
C PHE A 380 17.11 10.33 8.96
N TRP A 381 17.38 9.04 8.79
CA TRP A 381 16.46 7.95 9.10
C TRP A 381 16.63 7.36 10.52
N ASP A 382 17.53 7.86 11.35
CA ASP A 382 17.80 7.30 12.69
C ASP A 382 16.60 7.35 13.65
N GLY A 383 16.41 6.34 14.50
CA GLY A 383 15.30 6.32 15.45
C GLY A 383 13.98 6.18 14.70
N ARG A 384 13.74 4.99 14.17
CA ARG A 384 12.55 4.68 13.41
C ARG A 384 11.30 4.86 14.22
N ASN A 385 11.30 4.50 15.50
CA ASN A 385 10.09 4.61 16.34
C ASN A 385 10.00 5.94 17.13
N ASP A 386 10.95 6.86 16.92
CA ASP A 386 10.94 8.16 17.57
C ASP A 386 9.95 9.10 16.87
N GLN A 387 8.86 9.44 17.57
CA GLN A 387 7.79 10.27 17.03
C GLN A 387 8.24 11.69 16.70
N GLU A 388 9.18 12.25 17.47
CA GLU A 388 9.67 13.60 17.23
C GLU A 388 10.53 13.62 15.97
N LYS A 389 11.39 12.61 15.79
CA LYS A 389 12.14 12.43 14.53
C LYS A 389 11.20 12.20 13.35
N GLY A 390 10.17 11.37 13.51
CA GLY A 390 9.12 11.16 12.50
C GLY A 390 8.44 12.48 12.10
N ALA A 391 8.06 13.30 13.08
CA ALA A 391 7.49 14.63 12.87
C ALA A 391 8.45 15.57 12.12
N ARG A 392 9.73 15.59 12.50
CA ARG A 392 10.75 16.40 11.80
C ARG A 392 10.92 16.00 10.33
N ARG A 393 10.89 14.69 10.02
CA ARG A 393 10.95 14.19 8.63
C ARG A 393 9.73 14.62 7.82
N MET A 394 8.54 14.48 8.39
CA MET A 394 7.29 14.96 7.76
C MET A 394 7.35 16.46 7.50
N GLN A 395 7.81 17.25 8.48
CA GLN A 395 7.96 18.69 8.32
C GLN A 395 8.96 19.05 7.22
N LYS A 396 10.13 18.40 7.18
CA LYS A 396 11.12 18.60 6.13
C LYS A 396 10.53 18.30 4.74
N ALA A 397 9.78 17.21 4.59
CA ALA A 397 9.11 16.90 3.33
C ALA A 397 8.09 17.97 2.93
N MET A 398 7.26 18.46 3.86
CA MET A 398 6.32 19.56 3.60
C MET A 398 7.02 20.86 3.22
N ASP A 399 8.15 21.19 3.87
CA ASP A 399 8.95 22.37 3.57
C ASP A 399 9.56 22.29 2.15
N LEU A 400 10.02 21.11 1.73
CA LEU A 400 10.49 20.88 0.37
C LEU A 400 9.38 21.08 -0.67
N PHE A 401 8.18 20.54 -0.43
CA PHE A 401 7.04 20.77 -1.30
C PHE A 401 6.66 22.25 -1.37
N ARG A 402 6.61 22.95 -0.22
CA ARG A 402 6.32 24.40 -0.17
C ARG A 402 7.35 25.20 -0.96
N ARG A 403 8.64 24.86 -0.83
CA ARG A 403 9.73 25.57 -1.51
C ARG A 403 9.68 25.36 -3.03
N LYS A 404 9.41 24.14 -3.49
CA LYS A 404 9.39 23.80 -4.93
C LYS A 404 8.09 24.18 -5.65
N TYR A 405 6.97 24.16 -4.94
CA TYR A 405 5.63 24.39 -5.49
C TYR A 405 4.88 25.43 -4.64
N PRO A 406 5.39 26.68 -4.56
CA PRO A 406 4.84 27.71 -3.69
C PRO A 406 3.41 28.16 -4.07
N GLU A 407 2.99 27.91 -5.31
CA GLU A 407 1.65 28.19 -5.82
C GLU A 407 0.58 27.20 -5.34
N MET A 408 0.99 26.01 -4.91
CA MET A 408 0.09 24.98 -4.41
C MET A 408 -0.07 25.11 -2.89
N PRO A 409 -1.30 24.96 -2.34
CA PRO A 409 -1.48 24.88 -0.90
C PRO A 409 -0.57 23.81 -0.31
N MET A 410 0.15 24.13 0.77
CA MET A 410 1.04 23.16 1.41
C MET A 410 0.28 21.92 1.88
N THR A 411 -0.90 22.15 2.48
CA THR A 411 -1.79 21.11 2.99
C THR A 411 -3.20 21.33 2.44
N LEU A 412 -3.94 20.23 2.34
CA LEU A 412 -5.38 20.21 2.16
C LEU A 412 -5.99 19.46 3.35
N PRO A 413 -7.26 19.71 3.72
CA PRO A 413 -7.92 18.95 4.77
C PRO A 413 -7.87 17.44 4.47
N GLN A 414 -7.19 16.67 5.32
CA GLN A 414 -7.13 15.22 5.17
C GLN A 414 -8.43 14.63 5.74
N PRO A 415 -9.27 13.97 4.93
CA PRO A 415 -10.46 13.35 5.46
C PRO A 415 -10.08 12.12 6.29
N PRO A 416 -10.76 11.86 7.42
CA PRO A 416 -10.54 10.64 8.16
C PRO A 416 -11.06 9.43 7.37
N CYS A 417 -10.35 8.33 7.46
CA CYS A 417 -10.84 7.03 7.03
C CYS A 417 -12.03 6.65 7.93
N ASP A 418 -13.21 6.63 7.33
CA ASP A 418 -14.46 6.36 8.03
C ASP A 418 -15.07 5.00 7.70
N PHE A 419 -14.41 4.22 6.82
CA PHE A 419 -14.80 2.84 6.53
C PHE A 419 -14.96 2.04 7.83
N ASP A 420 -16.06 1.31 7.93
CA ASP A 420 -16.42 0.52 9.10
C ASP A 420 -15.97 -0.94 8.94
N LEU A 421 -16.65 -1.71 8.10
CA LEU A 421 -16.38 -3.13 7.84
C LEU A 421 -17.20 -3.62 6.64
N ILE A 422 -16.87 -4.81 6.14
CA ILE A 422 -17.74 -5.56 5.21
C ILE A 422 -18.69 -6.41 6.07
N TYR A 423 -19.99 -6.22 5.90
CA TYR A 423 -21.03 -6.96 6.59
C TYR A 423 -21.12 -8.41 6.10
N LYS A 424 -21.62 -9.29 6.96
CA LYS A 424 -21.86 -10.68 6.56
C LYS A 424 -22.90 -10.72 5.45
N ASP A 425 -22.61 -11.50 4.40
CA ASP A 425 -23.46 -11.72 3.23
C ASP A 425 -23.77 -10.43 2.42
N GLU A 426 -23.01 -9.35 2.65
CA GLU A 426 -23.25 -8.03 2.04
C GLU A 426 -23.33 -8.06 0.52
N PHE A 427 -22.44 -8.83 -0.12
CA PHE A 427 -22.38 -8.95 -1.59
C PHE A 427 -23.50 -9.79 -2.20
N THR A 428 -24.40 -10.34 -1.37
CA THR A 428 -25.63 -11.01 -1.82
C THR A 428 -26.85 -10.07 -1.81
N TRP A 429 -26.70 -8.88 -1.23
CA TRP A 429 -27.81 -7.94 -1.09
C TRP A 429 -28.15 -7.27 -2.44
N PRO A 430 -29.43 -6.98 -2.71
CA PRO A 430 -29.79 -6.19 -3.88
C PRO A 430 -29.11 -4.81 -3.84
N VAL A 431 -28.58 -4.38 -4.99
CA VAL A 431 -27.95 -3.06 -5.10
C VAL A 431 -29.01 -1.96 -4.93
N ASN A 432 -28.79 -1.07 -3.97
CA ASN A 432 -29.73 0.02 -3.68
C ASN A 432 -29.37 1.30 -4.45
N HIS A 433 -29.98 1.46 -5.63
CA HIS A 433 -29.81 2.64 -6.49
C HIS A 433 -30.61 3.89 -6.05
N THR A 434 -31.25 3.89 -4.87
CA THR A 434 -32.07 5.03 -4.43
C THR A 434 -31.21 6.29 -4.33
N GLY A 435 -31.54 7.30 -5.14
CA GLY A 435 -30.81 8.58 -5.21
C GLY A 435 -29.44 8.49 -5.88
N ALA A 436 -29.12 7.37 -6.53
CA ALA A 436 -27.87 7.19 -7.26
C ALA A 436 -27.89 7.95 -8.59
N ILE A 437 -26.70 8.32 -9.06
CA ILE A 437 -26.52 8.88 -10.40
C ILE A 437 -26.66 7.73 -11.40
N PRO A 438 -27.55 7.84 -12.40
CA PRO A 438 -27.67 6.82 -13.43
C PRO A 438 -26.33 6.59 -14.15
N SER A 439 -25.99 5.33 -14.37
CA SER A 439 -24.82 4.94 -15.16
C SER A 439 -25.17 3.72 -16.01
N ASN A 440 -24.72 3.73 -17.27
CA ASN A 440 -24.87 2.60 -18.18
C ASN A 440 -24.00 1.40 -17.77
N TRP A 441 -22.98 1.63 -16.94
CA TRP A 441 -22.08 0.58 -16.48
C TRP A 441 -22.83 -0.56 -15.76
N TRP A 442 -23.91 -0.27 -15.02
CA TRP A 442 -24.69 -1.31 -14.34
C TRP A 442 -25.28 -2.36 -15.30
N ALA A 443 -25.56 -1.99 -16.55
CA ALA A 443 -26.02 -2.92 -17.58
C ALA A 443 -24.87 -3.67 -18.28
N LEU A 444 -23.65 -3.14 -18.21
CA LEU A 444 -22.45 -3.67 -18.86
C LEU A 444 -21.56 -4.48 -17.92
N ARG A 445 -21.73 -4.34 -16.60
CA ARG A 445 -20.93 -5.06 -15.61
C ARG A 445 -21.05 -6.57 -15.85
N SER A 446 -19.93 -7.27 -15.75
CA SER A 446 -19.92 -8.72 -15.82
C SER A 446 -20.81 -9.27 -14.70
N PRO A 447 -21.74 -10.21 -14.98
CA PRO A 447 -22.33 -10.97 -13.89
C PRO A 447 -21.19 -11.62 -13.11
N LEU A 448 -21.28 -11.58 -11.78
CA LEU A 448 -20.37 -12.36 -10.93
C LEU A 448 -20.47 -13.82 -11.42
N VAL A 449 -19.32 -14.42 -11.73
CA VAL A 449 -19.26 -15.84 -12.06
C VAL A 449 -19.66 -16.58 -10.78
N ALA A 450 -20.86 -17.17 -10.81
CA ALA A 450 -21.49 -17.83 -9.68
C ALA A 450 -20.73 -19.07 -9.19
#